data_AF-A0A537QT05-F1
#
_entry.id   AF-A0A537QT05-F1
#
_cell.length_a   1.000
_cell.length_b   1.000
_cell.length_c   1.000
_cell.angle_alpha   90.00
_cell.angle_beta   90.00
_cell.angle_gamma   90.00
#
_symmetry.space_group_name_H-M   'P 1'
#
loop_
_entity.id
_entity.type
_entity.pdbx_description
1 polymer ?
#
loop_
_entity_poly.entity_id
_entity_poly.type
_entity_poly.pdbx_seq_one_letter_code
_entity_poly.pdbx_strand_id
1 'polypeptide(L)'
;MSNQTEIDGLRRQLALAIQAHWKLFLAQGILMMVLGFLAVAEPNVATVAVALFVGWLFFIAGIFRAASAWHSRQMPGFAWSMLTALLSVVLGLILILRPLAGVLTLTMVLVAFFIVEGIASIL
;
A
#
# COMPACT_ATOMS: atom_id res chain seq x y z
N MET A 1 -41.03 -14.49 -10.14
CA MET A 1 -40.73 -15.83 -9.59
C MET A 1 -39.51 -16.50 -10.24
N SER A 2 -39.15 -16.22 -11.51
CA SER A 2 -37.95 -16.82 -12.16
C SER A 2 -36.60 -16.43 -11.55
N ASN A 3 -36.45 -15.18 -11.09
CA ASN A 3 -35.17 -14.66 -10.58
C ASN A 3 -34.71 -15.33 -9.27
N GLN A 4 -35.63 -15.89 -8.47
CA GLN A 4 -35.28 -16.54 -7.21
C GLN A 4 -34.67 -17.93 -7.43
N THR A 5 -35.20 -18.69 -8.38
CA THR A 5 -34.69 -20.01 -8.76
C THR A 5 -33.27 -19.96 -9.31
N GLU A 6 -32.94 -18.89 -10.05
CA GLU A 6 -31.61 -18.64 -10.61
C GLU A 6 -30.59 -18.27 -9.51
N ILE A 7 -30.99 -17.42 -8.55
CA ILE A 7 -30.17 -17.08 -7.37
C ILE A 7 -29.91 -18.30 -6.48
N ASP A 8 -30.90 -19.17 -6.29
CA ASP A 8 -30.75 -20.38 -5.48
C ASP A 8 -29.82 -21.41 -6.15
N GLY A 9 -29.88 -21.52 -7.48
CA GLY A 9 -28.94 -22.35 -8.26
C GLY A 9 -27.50 -21.83 -8.15
N LEU A 10 -27.30 -20.52 -8.31
CA LEU A 10 -25.99 -19.88 -8.19
C LEU A 10 -25.40 -20.05 -6.78
N ARG A 11 -26.21 -19.88 -5.73
CA ARG A 11 -25.80 -20.07 -4.32
C ARG A 11 -25.32 -21.49 -4.05
N ARG A 12 -26.00 -22.50 -4.58
CA ARG A 12 -25.59 -23.91 -4.42
C ARG A 12 -24.29 -24.20 -5.16
N GLN A 13 -24.10 -23.65 -6.35
CA GLN A 13 -22.86 -23.78 -7.11
C GLN A 13 -21.68 -23.11 -6.40
N LEU A 14 -21.88 -21.91 -5.84
CA LEU A 14 -20.89 -21.23 -5.01
C LEU A 14 -20.56 -22.02 -3.75
N ALA A 15 -21.57 -22.56 -3.06
CA ALA A 15 -21.38 -23.37 -1.86
C ALA A 15 -20.56 -24.63 -2.15
N LEU A 16 -20.80 -25.32 -3.28
CA LEU A 16 -20.02 -26.48 -3.71
C LEU A 16 -18.59 -26.11 -4.11
N ALA A 17 -18.39 -24.99 -4.82
CA ALA A 17 -17.05 -24.51 -5.20
C ALA A 17 -16.20 -24.11 -3.97
N ILE A 18 -16.82 -23.48 -2.97
CA ILE A 18 -16.20 -23.17 -1.69
C ILE A 18 -15.92 -24.46 -0.91
N GLN A 19 -16.85 -25.41 -0.85
CA GLN A 19 -16.64 -26.70 -0.20
C GLN A 19 -15.56 -27.56 -0.87
N ALA A 20 -15.30 -27.39 -2.17
CA ALA A 20 -14.18 -28.06 -2.82
C ALA A 20 -12.83 -27.50 -2.36
N HIS A 21 -12.75 -26.18 -2.07
CA HIS A 21 -11.50 -25.48 -1.77
C HIS A 21 -11.39 -24.94 -0.34
N TRP A 22 -12.33 -25.28 0.56
CA TRP A 22 -12.39 -24.70 1.91
C TRP A 22 -11.10 -24.89 2.71
N LYS A 23 -10.39 -26.01 2.51
CA LYS A 23 -9.10 -26.28 3.13
C LYS A 23 -8.03 -25.28 2.69
N LEU A 24 -8.03 -24.89 1.41
CA LEU A 24 -7.09 -23.89 0.87
C LEU A 24 -7.42 -22.50 1.42
N PHE A 25 -8.71 -22.13 1.48
CA PHE A 25 -9.13 -20.88 2.10
C PHE A 25 -8.78 -20.82 3.59
N LEU A 26 -8.98 -21.92 4.33
CA LEU A 26 -8.60 -22.02 5.73
C LEU A 26 -7.09 -21.92 5.91
N ALA A 27 -6.31 -22.64 5.09
CA ALA A 27 -4.86 -22.58 5.11
C ALA A 27 -4.34 -21.17 4.81
N GLN A 28 -4.94 -20.47 3.83
CA GLN A 28 -4.62 -19.07 3.53
C GLN A 28 -4.93 -18.14 4.72
N GLY A 29 -6.07 -18.34 5.39
CA GLY A 29 -6.43 -17.58 6.59
C GLY A 29 -5.46 -17.80 7.75
N ILE A 30 -5.10 -19.06 8.01
CA ILE A 30 -4.10 -19.42 9.03
C ILE A 30 -2.74 -18.83 8.67
N LEU A 31 -2.32 -18.93 7.41
CA LEU A 31 -1.08 -18.35 6.93
C LEU A 31 -1.04 -16.83 7.15
N MET A 32 -2.11 -16.12 6.78
CA MET A 32 -2.25 -14.68 7.03
C MET A 32 -2.18 -14.34 8.52
N MET A 33 -2.83 -15.13 9.38
CA MET A 33 -2.80 -14.92 10.83
C MET A 33 -1.38 -15.09 11.40
N VAL A 34 -0.66 -16.14 11.00
CA VAL A 34 0.72 -16.39 11.43
C VAL A 34 1.65 -15.28 10.93
N LEU A 35 1.55 -14.89 9.66
CA LEU A 35 2.32 -13.78 9.10
C LEU A 35 2.03 -12.46 9.82
N GLY A 36 0.76 -12.20 10.16
CA GLY A 36 0.37 -11.03 10.95
C GLY A 36 0.97 -11.03 12.35
N PHE A 37 0.95 -12.17 13.05
CA PHE A 37 1.60 -12.32 14.35
C PHE A 37 3.12 -12.11 14.27
N LEU A 38 3.78 -12.70 13.28
CA LEU A 38 5.21 -12.50 13.05
C LEU A 38 5.55 -11.04 12.73
N ALA A 39 4.69 -10.35 11.99
CA ALA A 39 4.85 -8.93 11.69
C ALA A 39 4.75 -8.04 12.94
N VAL A 40 3.89 -8.40 13.90
CA VAL A 40 3.79 -7.69 15.20
C VAL A 40 4.99 -8.02 16.10
N ALA A 41 5.47 -9.26 16.08
CA ALA A 41 6.63 -9.68 16.87
C ALA A 41 7.94 -9.01 16.40
N GLU A 42 8.12 -8.86 15.08
CA GLU A 42 9.31 -8.25 14.46
C GLU A 42 8.94 -6.98 13.67
N PRO A 43 8.66 -5.86 14.37
CA PRO A 43 8.17 -4.62 13.75
C PRO A 43 9.17 -4.00 12.78
N ASN A 44 10.48 -4.24 12.95
CA ASN A 44 11.51 -3.74 12.03
C ASN A 44 11.37 -4.36 10.64
N VAL A 45 11.20 -5.69 10.56
CA VAL A 45 11.05 -6.40 9.29
C VAL A 45 9.73 -6.01 8.63
N ALA A 46 8.65 -5.95 9.41
CA ALA A 46 7.33 -5.53 8.93
C ALA A 46 7.37 -4.10 8.35
N THR A 47 8.04 -3.18 9.04
CA THR A 47 8.16 -1.79 8.59
C THR A 47 8.94 -1.68 7.29
N VAL A 48 10.05 -2.41 7.14
CA VAL A 48 10.82 -2.45 5.88
C VAL A 48 9.98 -3.06 4.75
N ALA A 49 9.24 -4.13 5.02
CA ALA A 49 8.36 -4.75 4.03
C ALA A 49 7.27 -3.78 3.53
N VAL A 50 6.63 -3.05 4.45
CA VAL A 50 5.64 -2.01 4.12
C VAL A 50 6.30 -0.86 3.34
N ALA A 51 7.47 -0.39 3.75
CA ALA A 51 8.19 0.67 3.05
C ALA A 51 8.56 0.27 1.61
N LEU A 52 9.01 -0.96 1.40
CA LEU A 52 9.28 -1.51 0.07
C LEU A 52 8.01 -1.62 -0.76
N PHE A 53 6.92 -2.13 -0.18
CA PHE A 53 5.63 -2.24 -0.86
C PHE A 53 5.12 -0.86 -1.33
N VAL A 54 5.14 0.13 -0.43
CA VAL A 54 4.77 1.51 -0.76
C VAL A 54 5.71 2.12 -1.80
N GLY A 55 7.02 1.89 -1.67
CA GLY A 55 8.03 2.35 -2.64
C GLY A 55 7.75 1.83 -4.05
N TRP A 56 7.42 0.54 -4.19
CA TRP A 56 7.01 -0.06 -5.47
C TRP A 56 5.73 0.56 -6.03
N LEU A 57 4.71 0.76 -5.20
CA LEU A 57 3.47 1.43 -5.63
C LEU A 57 3.75 2.84 -6.16
N PHE A 58 4.56 3.62 -5.46
CA PHE A 58 4.94 4.97 -5.88
C PHE A 58 5.76 4.96 -7.18
N PHE A 59 6.72 4.03 -7.29
CA PHE A 59 7.56 3.91 -8.47
C PHE A 59 6.72 3.57 -9.72
N ILE A 60 5.87 2.55 -9.62
CA ILE A 60 4.99 2.12 -10.71
C ILE A 60 3.99 3.22 -11.07
N ALA A 61 3.31 3.81 -10.08
CA ALA A 61 2.37 4.91 -10.31
C ALA A 61 3.05 6.13 -10.95
N GLY A 62 4.27 6.44 -10.54
CA GLY A 62 5.09 7.51 -11.13
C GLY A 62 5.44 7.25 -12.58
N ILE A 63 5.80 6.02 -12.95
CA ILE A 63 6.03 5.62 -14.34
C ILE A 63 4.75 5.78 -15.17
N PHE A 64 3.61 5.30 -14.68
CA PHE A 64 2.33 5.46 -15.38
C PHE A 64 1.96 6.94 -15.56
N ARG A 65 2.16 7.78 -14.53
CA ARG A 65 1.96 9.23 -14.61
C ARG A 65 2.91 9.90 -15.61
N ALA A 66 4.17 9.48 -15.65
CA ALA A 66 5.13 10.01 -16.62
C ALA A 66 4.73 9.63 -18.06
N ALA A 67 4.30 8.37 -18.27
CA ALA A 67 3.82 7.89 -19.56
C ALA A 67 2.54 8.62 -20.01
N SER A 68 1.58 8.85 -19.12
CA SER A 68 0.34 9.56 -19.45
C SER A 68 0.57 11.06 -19.68
N ALA A 69 1.46 11.70 -18.89
CA ALA A 69 1.87 13.07 -19.12
C ALA A 69 2.49 13.24 -20.51
N TRP A 70 3.31 12.28 -20.96
CA TRP A 70 3.92 12.29 -22.29
C TRP A 70 2.90 12.31 -23.44
N HIS A 71 1.71 11.74 -23.23
CA HIS A 71 0.63 11.75 -24.22
C HIS A 71 -0.17 13.07 -24.23
N SER A 72 -0.22 13.80 -23.11
CA SER A 72 -0.96 15.07 -22.96
C SER A 72 -0.08 16.33 -23.00
N ARG A 73 0.98 16.31 -23.82
CA ARG A 73 1.95 17.43 -23.98
C ARG A 73 1.34 18.80 -24.33
N GLN A 74 0.08 18.84 -24.77
CA GLN A 74 -0.59 20.07 -25.23
C GLN A 74 -1.48 20.74 -24.16
N MET A 75 -1.59 20.18 -22.94
CA MET A 75 -2.38 20.80 -21.87
C MET A 75 -1.56 21.78 -21.00
N PRO A 76 -2.10 22.97 -20.67
CA PRO A 76 -1.46 23.89 -19.73
C PRO A 76 -1.36 23.21 -18.35
N GLY A 77 -0.14 23.09 -17.83
CA GLY A 77 0.16 22.33 -16.60
C GLY A 77 1.06 21.09 -16.80
N PHE A 78 1.48 20.79 -18.03
CA PHE A 78 2.40 19.69 -18.34
C PHE A 78 3.68 19.68 -17.49
N ALA A 79 4.33 20.84 -17.28
CA ALA A 79 5.53 20.93 -16.46
C ALA A 79 5.31 20.52 -14.99
N TRP A 80 4.15 20.86 -14.43
CA TRP A 80 3.78 20.49 -13.05
C TRP A 80 3.44 19.00 -12.93
N SER A 81 2.73 18.46 -13.92
CA SER A 81 2.44 17.02 -14.01
C SER A 81 3.72 16.19 -14.16
N MET A 82 4.66 16.65 -15.00
CA MET A 82 5.96 15.99 -15.20
C MET A 82 6.83 16.05 -13.94
N LEU A 83 6.84 17.20 -13.23
CA LEU A 83 7.56 17.36 -11.97
C LEU A 83 7.02 16.41 -10.90
N THR A 84 5.70 16.34 -10.73
CA THR A 84 5.06 15.45 -9.74
C THR A 84 5.24 13.97 -10.09
N ALA A 85 5.21 13.62 -11.39
CA ALA A 85 5.53 12.27 -11.86
C ALA A 85 6.99 11.90 -11.53
N LEU A 86 7.95 12.76 -11.87
CA LEU A 86 9.36 12.55 -11.56
C LEU A 86 9.59 12.44 -10.05
N LEU A 87 8.97 13.33 -9.27
CA LEU A 87 9.04 13.29 -7.81
C LEU A 87 8.53 11.96 -7.26
N SER A 88 7.40 11.44 -7.76
CA SER A 88 6.88 10.15 -7.32
C SER A 88 7.78 8.96 -7.67
N VAL A 89 8.44 8.98 -8.85
CA VAL A 89 9.43 7.96 -9.23
C VAL A 89 10.65 8.03 -8.32
N VAL A 90 11.19 9.22 -8.08
CA VAL A 90 12.37 9.43 -7.22
C VAL A 90 12.06 9.02 -5.78
N LEU A 91 10.92 9.44 -5.23
CA LEU A 91 10.50 9.05 -3.89
C LEU A 91 10.30 7.53 -3.78
N GLY A 92 9.65 6.91 -4.76
CA GLY A 92 9.52 5.45 -4.81
C GLY A 92 10.86 4.74 -4.84
N LEU A 93 11.80 5.22 -5.67
CA LEU A 93 13.14 4.66 -5.76
C LEU A 93 13.95 4.83 -4.47
N ILE A 94 13.85 5.99 -3.81
CA ILE A 94 14.49 6.24 -2.51
C ILE A 94 13.93 5.28 -1.44
N LEU A 95 12.62 5.08 -1.39
CA LEU A 95 12.00 4.12 -0.47
C LEU A 95 12.48 2.69 -0.74
N ILE A 96 12.68 2.31 -2.01
CA ILE A 96 13.18 0.98 -2.38
C ILE A 96 14.65 0.81 -2.00
N LEU A 97 15.50 1.79 -2.29
CA LEU A 97 16.95 1.71 -2.06
C LEU A 97 17.34 1.94 -0.61
N ARG A 98 16.60 2.78 0.12
CA ARG A 98 16.87 3.15 1.52
C ARG A 98 15.59 3.24 2.36
N PRO A 99 14.87 2.12 2.56
CA PRO A 99 13.63 2.10 3.33
C PRO A 99 13.84 2.58 4.78
N LEU A 100 14.96 2.21 5.40
CA LEU A 100 15.31 2.60 6.77
C LEU A 100 15.52 4.12 6.94
N ALA A 101 16.04 4.80 5.92
CA ALA A 101 16.27 6.23 5.99
C ALA A 101 14.94 7.01 6.05
N GLY A 102 13.92 6.56 5.32
CA GLY A 102 12.59 7.18 5.35
C GLY A 102 11.87 7.01 6.70
N VAL A 103 12.06 5.88 7.36
CA VAL A 103 11.52 5.64 8.70
C VAL A 103 12.20 6.54 9.73
N LEU A 104 13.53 6.58 9.71
CA LEU A 104 14.33 7.38 10.65
C LEU A 104 14.01 8.89 10.54
N THR A 105 13.89 9.42 9.33
CA THR A 105 13.56 10.85 9.13
C THR A 105 12.17 11.17 9.68
N LEU A 106 11.18 10.32 9.42
CA LEU A 106 9.82 10.50 9.94
C LEU A 106 9.79 10.45 11.46
N THR A 107 10.50 9.49 12.07
CA THR A 107 10.63 9.40 13.53
C THR A 107 11.26 10.65 14.11
N MET A 108 12.35 11.16 13.53
CA MET A 108 12.99 12.40 13.99
C MET A 108 12.05 13.61 13.91
N VAL A 109 11.32 13.75 12.79
CA VAL A 109 10.34 14.83 12.61
C VAL A 109 9.23 14.75 13.66
N LEU A 110 8.70 13.55 13.92
CA LEU A 110 7.67 13.34 14.95
C LEU A 110 8.20 13.63 16.36
N VAL A 111 9.43 13.20 16.68
CA VAL A 111 10.06 13.50 17.97
C VAL A 111 10.20 15.01 18.16
N ALA A 112 10.71 15.73 17.15
CA ALA A 112 10.83 17.18 17.21
C ALA A 112 9.45 17.85 17.37
N PHE A 113 8.44 17.40 16.61
CA PHE A 113 7.07 17.90 16.70
C PHE A 113 6.46 17.69 18.09
N PHE A 114 6.61 16.50 18.68
CA PHE A 114 6.11 16.21 20.02
C PHE A 114 6.82 17.00 21.12
N ILE A 115 8.12 17.29 20.98
CA ILE A 115 8.81 18.18 21.90
C ILE A 115 8.20 19.58 21.85
N VAL A 116 7.95 20.11 20.65
CA VAL A 116 7.34 21.43 20.47
C VAL A 116 5.93 21.48 21.05
N GLU A 117 5.08 20.51 20.72
CA GLU A 117 3.72 20.36 21.27
C GLU A 117 3.73 20.21 22.80
N GLY A 118 4.64 19.41 23.35
CA GLY A 118 4.77 19.22 24.78
C GLY A 118 5.15 20.50 25.53
N ILE A 119 6.07 21.29 24.97
CA ILE A 119 6.42 22.61 25.52
C ILE A 119 5.25 23.58 25.40
N ALA A 120 4.60 23.62 24.23
CA ALA A 120 3.46 24.51 23.98
C ALA A 120 2.27 24.20 24.88
N SER A 121 2.04 22.94 25.25
CA SER A 121 0.97 22.56 26.18
C SER A 121 1.21 22.99 27.62
N ILE A 122 2.46 23.28 28.02
CA ILE A 122 2.82 23.70 29.38
C ILE A 122 2.78 25.22 29.51
N LEU A 123 2.97 25.96 28.40
CA LEU A 123 2.90 27.42 28.32
C LEU A 123 1.45 27.92 28.23
#